data_AF-A0A3D2PT96-F1
#
_entry.id   AF-A0A3D2PT96-F1
#
_cell.length_a   1.000
_cell.length_b   1.000
_cell.length_c   1.000
_cell.angle_alpha   90.00
_cell.angle_beta   90.00
_cell.angle_gamma   90.00
#
_symmetry.space_group_name_H-M   'P 1'
#
loop_
_entity.id
_entity.type
_entity.pdbx_description
1 polymer ?
#
loop_
_entity_poly.entity_id
_entity_poly.type
_entity_poly.pdbx_seq_one_letter_code
_entity_poly.pdbx_strand_id
1 'polypeptide(L)'
;MEEIYEYPLKQHIGQQAVPSVVEGDKILRGQLLAFQREDSLGANIYASVTGVVEKVTDESIFVKADEKQSKEYVPLKGSKPLELIKEAGIVGLGGAGFPTYAKFSKPFETGGYVIINAAECEPILSHNIARIEQKPEQLLRGLEIAMEVVNAEHGVVAIKKTHTKAIKALQEVSKNPKIRLQLLENIYPMGEERAIIRETLGKLLSVTDLPLAADAIVINAESACRIAEAVDEKKPLIDKDMTVGGKIKGNAADKLIQVFLDVPLGTKVATLFEKAGGLADTYGELIMGGPFTGKRTTADAPVVKTTGGLIAAECFPKGPEKIGLLVCACGANKERMQQLAESLGSEVVGIECCKQAKEVKGNLKCENPGKCPGQVQKVMALKKAGAQAVLIGNCTDCSNTVMSCAPQLGLPVYHSTDSALRAVNYKLIRKFKKR
;
A
#
# COMPACT_ATOMS: atom_id res chain seq x y z
N MET A 1 14.79 -24.63 -12.21
CA MET A 1 14.99 -23.34 -12.92
C MET A 1 15.77 -22.45 -11.98
N GLU A 2 16.80 -21.80 -12.50
CA GLU A 2 17.59 -20.85 -11.71
C GLU A 2 16.72 -19.64 -11.38
N GLU A 3 16.53 -19.36 -10.08
CA GLU A 3 15.65 -18.26 -9.63
C GLU A 3 16.50 -17.01 -9.40
N ILE A 4 16.33 -16.01 -10.26
CA ILE A 4 17.00 -14.72 -10.17
C ILE A 4 16.09 -13.75 -9.42
N TYR A 5 16.62 -13.18 -8.33
CA TYR A 5 15.99 -12.15 -7.52
C TYR A 5 16.55 -10.78 -7.89
N GLU A 6 15.66 -9.85 -8.23
CA GLU A 6 16.05 -8.47 -8.54
C GLU A 6 15.75 -7.55 -7.36
N TYR A 7 16.73 -6.75 -6.97
CA TYR A 7 16.64 -5.75 -5.91
C TYR A 7 16.86 -4.36 -6.51
N PRO A 8 15.79 -3.65 -6.91
CA PRO A 8 15.91 -2.27 -7.36
C PRO A 8 16.50 -1.39 -6.26
N LEU A 9 17.42 -0.49 -6.62
CA LEU A 9 18.10 0.40 -5.67
C LEU A 9 17.20 1.54 -5.19
N LYS A 10 16.10 1.83 -5.90
CA LYS A 10 15.09 2.84 -5.56
C LYS A 10 13.75 2.16 -5.21
N GLN A 11 13.49 1.95 -3.92
CA GLN A 11 12.25 1.30 -3.43
C GLN A 11 11.40 2.19 -2.53
N HIS A 12 11.70 3.49 -2.47
CA HIS A 12 11.06 4.47 -1.59
C HIS A 12 11.22 5.90 -2.09
N ILE A 13 10.55 6.87 -1.45
CA ILE A 13 10.67 8.28 -1.83
C ILE A 13 12.07 8.88 -1.66
N GLY A 14 12.86 8.39 -0.68
CA GLY A 14 14.21 8.86 -0.39
C GLY A 14 15.23 8.53 -1.50
N GLN A 15 16.47 8.99 -1.39
CA GLN A 15 17.55 8.78 -2.37
C GLN A 15 17.80 7.29 -2.66
N GLN A 16 18.25 7.00 -3.89
CA GLN A 16 18.62 5.64 -4.28
C GLN A 16 19.74 5.09 -3.38
N ALA A 17 19.64 3.82 -3.00
CA ALA A 17 20.67 3.13 -2.24
C ALA A 17 21.93 2.89 -3.10
N VAL A 18 23.08 2.81 -2.44
CA VAL A 18 24.38 2.58 -3.10
C VAL A 18 24.78 1.12 -2.91
N PRO A 19 25.04 0.35 -3.98
CA PRO A 19 25.50 -1.03 -3.86
C PRO A 19 26.74 -1.17 -2.98
N SER A 20 26.78 -2.23 -2.17
CA SER A 20 27.93 -2.63 -1.34
C SER A 20 28.52 -3.98 -1.75
N VAL A 21 28.08 -4.53 -2.88
CA VAL A 21 28.48 -5.84 -3.41
C VAL A 21 28.85 -5.70 -4.89
N VAL A 22 29.60 -6.67 -5.41
CA VAL A 22 29.99 -6.77 -6.82
C VAL A 22 29.58 -8.12 -7.41
N GLU A 23 29.60 -8.23 -8.74
CA GLU A 23 29.36 -9.48 -9.44
C GLU A 23 30.31 -10.59 -8.97
N GLY A 24 29.77 -11.79 -8.73
CA GLY A 24 30.49 -12.94 -8.21
C GLY A 24 30.52 -13.06 -6.68
N ASP A 25 30.11 -12.03 -5.94
CA ASP A 25 30.03 -12.10 -4.47
C ASP A 25 29.04 -13.17 -4.01
N LYS A 26 29.47 -14.01 -3.08
CA LYS A 26 28.58 -14.90 -2.34
C LYS A 26 27.88 -14.11 -1.23
N ILE A 27 26.57 -14.21 -1.17
CA ILE A 27 25.74 -13.46 -0.23
C ILE A 27 24.88 -14.41 0.58
N LEU A 28 24.73 -14.11 1.87
CA LEU A 28 23.80 -14.81 2.77
C LEU A 28 22.48 -14.03 2.87
N ARG A 29 21.37 -14.73 3.12
CA ARG A 29 20.11 -14.08 3.51
C ARG A 29 20.35 -13.14 4.70
N GLY A 30 19.78 -11.94 4.63
CA GLY A 30 20.01 -10.87 5.61
C GLY A 30 21.31 -10.08 5.45
N GLN A 31 22.18 -10.41 4.49
CA GLN A 31 23.38 -9.63 4.20
C GLN A 31 23.02 -8.31 3.51
N LEU A 32 23.72 -7.23 3.85
CA LEU A 32 23.54 -5.92 3.24
C LEU A 32 23.97 -5.95 1.76
N LEU A 33 23.06 -5.58 0.86
CA LEU A 33 23.32 -5.48 -0.58
C LEU A 33 23.58 -4.04 -1.02
N ALA A 34 22.86 -3.08 -0.44
CA ALA A 34 23.04 -1.67 -0.72
C ALA A 34 22.75 -0.82 0.52
N PHE A 35 23.55 0.20 0.75
CA PHE A 35 23.41 1.09 1.89
C PHE A 35 22.75 2.41 1.50
N GLN A 36 22.01 2.98 2.44
CA GLN A 36 21.56 4.37 2.36
C GLN A 36 22.77 5.31 2.48
N ARG A 37 22.88 6.31 1.59
CA ARG A 37 23.91 7.36 1.73
C ARG A 37 23.76 8.13 3.05
N GLU A 38 24.88 8.41 3.70
CA GLU A 38 24.91 9.26 4.89
C GLU A 38 24.25 10.63 4.62
N ASP A 39 23.64 11.20 5.66
CA ASP A 39 22.93 12.49 5.64
C ASP A 39 21.84 12.65 4.56
N SER A 40 21.40 11.55 3.96
CA SER A 40 20.30 11.54 3.00
C SER A 40 19.10 10.78 3.54
N LEU A 41 17.88 11.18 3.14
CA LEU A 41 16.69 10.36 3.41
C LEU A 41 16.74 9.11 2.52
N GLY A 42 16.75 7.91 3.09
CA GLY A 42 16.70 6.65 2.33
C GLY A 42 16.53 5.43 3.24
N ALA A 43 16.87 4.24 2.76
CA ALA A 43 16.86 3.00 3.53
C ALA A 43 17.80 1.95 2.91
N ASN A 44 18.41 1.12 3.76
CA ASN A 44 19.27 -0.01 3.36
C ASN A 44 18.49 -1.10 2.62
N ILE A 45 19.14 -1.86 1.75
CA ILE A 45 18.57 -3.02 1.05
C ILE A 45 19.39 -4.26 1.41
N TYR A 46 18.68 -5.32 1.78
CA TYR A 46 19.26 -6.58 2.23
C TYR A 46 18.87 -7.72 1.29
N ALA A 47 19.73 -8.73 1.22
CA ALA A 47 19.45 -9.97 0.52
C ALA A 47 18.33 -10.73 1.22
N SER A 48 17.28 -11.09 0.48
CA SER A 48 16.21 -11.96 0.98
C SER A 48 16.49 -13.44 0.74
N VAL A 49 17.52 -13.77 -0.03
CA VAL A 49 17.95 -15.14 -0.32
C VAL A 49 19.45 -15.28 -0.12
N THR A 50 19.92 -16.51 0.03
CA THR A 50 21.33 -16.88 -0.08
C THR A 50 21.64 -17.23 -1.53
N GLY A 51 22.80 -16.82 -2.02
CA GLY A 51 23.19 -17.09 -3.40
C GLY A 51 24.43 -16.34 -3.85
N VAL A 52 24.48 -16.01 -5.14
CA VAL A 52 25.60 -15.30 -5.77
C VAL A 52 25.07 -14.08 -6.50
N VAL A 53 25.75 -12.94 -6.34
CA VAL A 53 25.46 -11.74 -7.13
C VAL A 53 25.79 -12.01 -8.58
N GLU A 54 24.76 -12.05 -9.43
CA GLU A 54 24.89 -12.32 -10.85
C GLU A 54 25.22 -11.05 -11.62
N LYS A 55 24.67 -9.90 -11.20
CA LYS A 55 24.89 -8.63 -11.88
C LYS A 55 24.57 -7.45 -10.96
N VAL A 56 25.32 -6.37 -11.10
CA VAL A 56 25.01 -5.06 -10.50
C VAL A 56 24.89 -4.02 -11.61
N THR A 57 23.82 -3.24 -11.60
CA THR A 57 23.61 -2.10 -12.51
C THR A 57 23.43 -0.81 -11.71
N ASP A 58 23.33 0.31 -12.41
CA ASP A 58 22.98 1.60 -11.79
C ASP A 58 21.57 1.62 -11.19
N GLU A 59 20.71 0.65 -11.50
CA GLU A 59 19.31 0.61 -11.10
C GLU A 59 18.98 -0.53 -10.15
N SER A 60 19.66 -1.68 -10.27
CA SER A 60 19.28 -2.93 -9.58
C SER A 60 20.49 -3.82 -9.27
N ILE A 61 20.34 -4.66 -8.25
CA ILE A 61 21.23 -5.80 -7.97
C ILE A 61 20.47 -7.09 -8.29
N PHE A 62 21.10 -8.01 -9.01
CA PHE A 62 20.54 -9.31 -9.37
C PHE A 62 21.28 -10.41 -8.64
N VAL A 63 20.54 -11.25 -7.92
CA VAL A 63 21.08 -12.37 -7.15
C VAL A 63 20.49 -13.67 -7.68
N LYS A 64 21.37 -14.57 -8.11
CA LYS A 64 21.01 -15.95 -8.42
C LYS A 64 20.94 -16.74 -7.11
N ALA A 65 19.74 -17.17 -6.75
CA ALA A 65 19.51 -17.91 -5.51
C ALA A 65 20.08 -19.33 -5.58
N ASP A 66 20.65 -19.80 -4.48
CA ASP A 66 21.01 -21.22 -4.32
C ASP A 66 19.76 -22.11 -4.30
N GLU A 67 19.87 -23.35 -4.78
CA GLU A 67 18.76 -24.31 -4.78
C GLU A 67 18.23 -24.60 -3.35
N LYS A 68 19.12 -24.55 -2.36
CA LYS A 68 18.79 -24.75 -0.95
C LYS A 68 18.87 -23.43 -0.20
N GLN A 69 17.72 -22.96 0.27
CA GLN A 69 17.61 -21.74 1.07
C GLN A 69 17.53 -22.06 2.57
N SER A 70 18.24 -21.28 3.38
CA SER A 70 18.09 -21.28 4.85
C SER A 70 17.09 -20.20 5.27
N LYS A 71 16.41 -20.43 6.41
CA LYS A 71 15.61 -19.39 7.07
C LYS A 71 16.44 -18.46 7.96
N GLU A 72 17.65 -18.89 8.32
CA GLU A 72 18.60 -18.07 9.07
C GLU A 72 19.00 -16.84 8.27
N TYR A 73 19.30 -15.76 8.97
CA TYR A 73 19.70 -14.51 8.38
C TYR A 73 20.86 -13.89 9.15
N VAL A 74 21.66 -13.07 8.46
CA VAL A 74 22.67 -12.24 9.11
C VAL A 74 21.96 -11.21 10.00
N PRO A 75 22.17 -11.22 11.33
CA PRO A 75 21.46 -10.32 12.23
C PRO A 75 22.02 -8.89 12.13
N LEU A 76 21.15 -7.93 12.42
CA LEU A 76 21.51 -6.52 12.58
C LEU A 76 22.50 -6.32 13.73
N LYS A 77 23.35 -5.29 13.61
CA LYS A 77 24.43 -5.02 14.56
C LYS A 77 24.07 -3.98 15.61
N GLY A 78 23.07 -3.14 15.34
CA GLY A 78 22.60 -2.07 16.20
C GLY A 78 22.21 -2.54 17.60
N SER A 79 22.14 -1.57 18.51
CA SER A 79 21.85 -1.82 19.93
C SER A 79 20.60 -1.10 20.41
N LYS A 80 20.34 0.12 19.92
CA LYS A 80 19.16 0.89 20.30
C LYS A 80 18.01 0.66 19.31
N PRO A 81 16.75 0.73 19.76
CA PRO A 81 15.60 0.50 18.88
C PRO A 81 15.60 1.37 17.61
N LEU A 82 15.83 2.69 17.73
CA LEU A 82 15.84 3.58 16.56
C LEU A 82 17.00 3.28 15.59
N GLU A 83 18.17 2.89 16.11
CA GLU A 83 19.32 2.47 15.31
C GLU A 83 18.99 1.20 14.52
N LEU A 84 18.40 0.19 15.18
CA LEU A 84 17.98 -1.05 14.55
C LEU A 84 16.90 -0.83 13.49
N ILE A 85 15.92 0.05 13.74
CA ILE A 85 14.88 0.40 12.77
C ILE A 85 15.47 1.06 11.52
N LYS A 86 16.44 1.95 11.71
CA LYS A 86 17.17 2.59 10.60
C LYS A 86 18.02 1.58 9.84
N GLU A 87 18.82 0.79 10.57
CA GLU A 87 19.72 -0.23 10.02
C GLU A 87 18.93 -1.24 9.19
N ALA A 88 17.83 -1.79 9.73
CA ALA A 88 16.94 -2.74 9.06
C ALA A 88 16.38 -2.26 7.72
N GLY A 89 16.46 -0.96 7.42
CA GLY A 89 15.94 -0.39 6.19
C GLY A 89 14.42 -0.37 6.13
N ILE A 90 13.75 -0.26 7.29
CA ILE A 90 12.28 -0.23 7.35
C ILE A 90 11.75 1.08 6.77
N VAL A 91 10.79 0.95 5.88
CA VAL A 91 10.03 2.07 5.30
C VAL A 91 8.54 1.88 5.61
N GLY A 92 7.74 2.92 5.37
CA GLY A 92 6.28 2.83 5.47
C GLY A 92 5.73 1.85 4.42
N LEU A 93 5.29 0.67 4.87
CA LEU A 93 4.88 -0.45 4.02
C LEU A 93 3.44 -0.32 3.50
N GLY A 94 2.73 0.75 3.88
CA GLY A 94 1.38 1.07 3.41
C GLY A 94 1.33 1.76 2.03
N GLY A 95 2.45 1.93 1.33
CA GLY A 95 2.48 2.48 -0.03
C GLY A 95 3.70 3.35 -0.32
N ALA A 96 3.71 4.61 0.14
CA ALA A 96 4.71 5.59 -0.29
C ALA A 96 6.18 5.24 0.07
N GLY A 97 6.42 4.35 1.04
CA GLY A 97 7.78 3.97 1.42
C GLY A 97 8.56 5.08 2.13
N PHE A 98 7.92 5.97 2.89
CA PHE A 98 8.67 6.96 3.69
C PHE A 98 9.54 6.23 4.75
N PRO A 99 10.86 6.50 4.87
CA PRO A 99 11.71 5.81 5.85
C PRO A 99 11.20 5.95 7.30
N THR A 100 11.04 4.82 7.97
CA THR A 100 10.33 4.78 9.26
C THR A 100 11.11 5.48 10.37
N TYR A 101 12.43 5.31 10.43
CA TYR A 101 13.27 6.03 11.40
C TYR A 101 13.14 7.56 11.25
N ALA A 102 12.94 8.06 10.04
CA ALA A 102 12.83 9.50 9.79
C ALA A 102 11.50 10.05 10.34
N LYS A 103 10.43 9.24 10.37
CA LYS A 103 9.17 9.60 11.07
C LYS A 103 9.38 9.73 12.58
N PHE A 104 10.34 8.98 13.13
CA PHE A 104 10.65 8.93 14.56
C PHE A 104 11.75 9.90 14.98
N SER A 105 12.26 10.72 14.04
CA SER A 105 13.39 11.63 14.28
C SER A 105 13.11 12.75 15.29
N LYS A 106 11.84 13.00 15.60
CA LYS A 106 11.40 14.01 16.56
C LYS A 106 10.51 13.36 17.63
N PRO A 107 11.11 12.87 18.74
CA PRO A 107 10.34 12.41 19.89
C PRO A 107 9.43 13.51 20.45
N PHE A 108 8.34 13.12 21.08
CA PHE A 108 7.45 14.01 21.79
C PHE A 108 8.07 14.48 23.10
N GLU A 109 7.95 15.77 23.41
CA GLU A 109 8.38 16.31 24.71
C GLU A 109 7.40 15.90 25.82
N THR A 110 6.09 15.97 25.54
CA THR A 110 5.01 15.55 26.44
C THR A 110 3.84 14.96 25.63
N GLY A 111 3.11 14.01 26.21
CA GLY A 111 1.94 13.40 25.56
C GLY A 111 2.30 12.59 24.31
N GLY A 112 1.58 12.84 23.20
CA GLY A 112 1.83 12.24 21.90
C GLY A 112 1.14 10.90 21.66
N TYR A 113 0.83 10.64 20.39
CA TYR A 113 0.16 9.43 19.92
C TYR A 113 0.96 8.71 18.84
N VAL A 114 1.14 7.40 18.99
CA VAL A 114 1.49 6.51 17.87
C VAL A 114 0.24 5.77 17.42
N ILE A 115 -0.10 5.91 16.15
CA ILE A 115 -1.31 5.32 15.56
C ILE A 115 -0.90 4.27 14.53
N ILE A 116 -1.28 3.02 14.77
CA ILE A 116 -1.22 1.97 13.77
C ILE A 116 -2.40 2.09 12.82
N ASN A 117 -2.10 2.31 11.55
CA ASN A 117 -3.03 2.21 10.45
C ASN A 117 -3.21 0.72 10.07
N ALA A 118 -4.24 0.10 10.65
CA ALA A 118 -4.73 -1.24 10.34
C ALA A 118 -6.05 -1.17 9.55
N ALA A 119 -6.27 -0.09 8.80
CA ALA A 119 -7.54 0.13 8.09
C ALA A 119 -7.69 -0.72 6.82
N GLU A 120 -6.58 -1.23 6.26
CA GLU A 120 -6.52 -2.04 5.02
C GLU A 120 -7.56 -1.58 4.00
N CYS A 121 -7.36 -0.38 3.46
CA CYS A 121 -8.41 0.31 2.71
C CYS A 121 -8.54 -0.12 1.26
N GLU A 122 -7.45 -0.55 0.65
CA GLU A 122 -7.46 -1.07 -0.71
C GLU A 122 -8.36 -2.32 -0.79
N PRO A 123 -9.40 -2.32 -1.64
CA PRO A 123 -10.19 -3.53 -1.85
C PRO A 123 -9.29 -4.68 -2.32
N ILE A 124 -9.73 -5.92 -2.11
CA ILE A 124 -8.99 -7.16 -2.41
C ILE A 124 -7.85 -7.42 -1.41
N LEU A 125 -7.10 -6.40 -1.01
CA LEU A 125 -5.97 -6.54 -0.09
C LEU A 125 -6.45 -6.90 1.33
N SER A 126 -5.78 -7.86 1.95
CA SER A 126 -6.14 -8.40 3.27
C SER A 126 -4.94 -8.91 4.08
N HIS A 127 -3.72 -8.70 3.59
CA HIS A 127 -2.49 -9.25 4.17
C HIS A 127 -2.16 -8.67 5.55
N ASN A 128 -2.38 -7.37 5.79
CA ASN A 128 -2.18 -6.79 7.12
C ASN A 128 -3.19 -7.38 8.11
N ILE A 129 -4.45 -7.52 7.70
CA ILE A 129 -5.50 -8.11 8.55
C ILE A 129 -5.17 -9.57 8.87
N ALA A 130 -4.73 -10.36 7.88
CA ALA A 130 -4.30 -11.73 8.09
C ALA A 130 -3.10 -11.83 9.06
N ARG A 131 -2.13 -10.92 8.94
CA ARG A 131 -1.01 -10.84 9.89
C ARG A 131 -1.48 -10.53 11.30
N ILE A 132 -2.42 -9.60 11.47
CA ILE A 132 -3.01 -9.25 12.77
C ILE A 132 -3.75 -10.44 13.38
N GLU A 133 -4.51 -11.19 12.58
CA GLU A 133 -5.20 -12.39 13.06
C GLU A 133 -4.24 -13.50 13.51
N GLN A 134 -3.07 -13.62 12.87
CA GLN A 134 -2.09 -14.67 13.19
C GLN A 134 -1.09 -14.28 14.29
N LYS A 135 -0.70 -13.02 14.36
CA LYS A 135 0.35 -12.51 15.27
C LYS A 135 -0.04 -11.14 15.86
N PRO A 136 -1.16 -11.04 16.60
CA PRO A 136 -1.60 -9.77 17.19
C PRO A 136 -0.56 -9.21 18.19
N GLU A 137 0.14 -10.07 18.93
CA GLU A 137 1.19 -9.67 19.88
C GLU A 137 2.35 -8.97 19.19
N GLN A 138 2.74 -9.44 17.99
CA GLN A 138 3.82 -8.83 17.22
C GLN A 138 3.48 -7.40 16.81
N LEU A 139 2.22 -7.16 16.40
CA LEU A 139 1.76 -5.81 16.05
C LEU A 139 1.76 -4.89 17.29
N LEU A 140 1.23 -5.36 18.41
CA LEU A 140 1.20 -4.57 19.66
C LEU A 140 2.62 -4.29 20.16
N ARG A 141 3.52 -5.27 20.09
CA ARG A 141 4.92 -5.09 20.46
C ARG A 141 5.61 -4.02 19.60
N GLY A 142 5.36 -4.04 18.29
CA GLY A 142 5.85 -3.01 17.38
C GLY A 142 5.33 -1.61 17.69
N LEU A 143 4.06 -1.50 18.10
CA LEU A 143 3.47 -0.25 18.58
C LEU A 143 4.14 0.23 19.87
N GLU A 144 4.37 -0.65 20.85
CA GLU A 144 5.03 -0.31 22.12
C GLU A 144 6.46 0.20 21.90
N ILE A 145 7.25 -0.48 21.05
CA ILE A 145 8.58 -0.04 20.66
C ILE A 145 8.53 1.34 20.00
N ALA A 146 7.59 1.56 19.08
CA ALA A 146 7.44 2.85 18.42
C ALA A 146 7.08 3.95 19.43
N MET A 147 6.21 3.66 20.40
CA MET A 147 5.86 4.59 21.49
C MET A 147 7.08 4.94 22.34
N GLU A 148 7.90 3.94 22.72
CA GLU A 148 9.14 4.15 23.48
C GLU A 148 10.13 5.05 22.73
N VAL A 149 10.39 4.75 21.46
CA VAL A 149 11.35 5.48 20.62
C VAL A 149 11.00 6.96 20.51
N VAL A 150 9.71 7.28 20.41
CA VAL A 150 9.24 8.65 20.21
C VAL A 150 8.68 9.28 21.47
N ASN A 151 8.85 8.64 22.64
CA ASN A 151 8.32 9.10 23.93
C ASN A 151 6.81 9.43 23.89
N ALA A 152 6.01 8.60 23.20
CA ALA A 152 4.56 8.79 23.13
C ALA A 152 3.85 8.18 24.34
N GLU A 153 2.92 8.95 24.90
CA GLU A 153 2.11 8.52 26.04
C GLU A 153 1.03 7.51 25.63
N HIS A 154 0.53 7.59 24.39
CA HIS A 154 -0.62 6.81 23.95
C HIS A 154 -0.39 6.06 22.64
N GLY A 155 -0.94 4.84 22.57
CA GLY A 155 -0.99 4.03 21.37
C GLY A 155 -2.42 3.82 20.88
N VAL A 156 -2.61 3.81 19.56
CA VAL A 156 -3.91 3.53 18.96
C VAL A 156 -3.76 2.53 17.83
N VAL A 157 -4.57 1.48 17.80
CA VAL A 157 -4.73 0.64 16.61
C VAL A 157 -6.03 1.02 15.92
N ALA A 158 -5.93 1.70 14.78
CA ALA A 158 -7.07 2.14 14.00
C ALA A 158 -7.45 1.06 12.97
N ILE A 159 -8.55 0.36 13.23
CA ILE A 159 -8.99 -0.83 12.48
C ILE A 159 -10.48 -0.72 12.14
N LYS A 160 -10.88 -1.16 10.95
CA LYS A 160 -12.31 -1.12 10.57
C LYS A 160 -13.14 -2.08 11.40
N LYS A 161 -14.35 -1.65 11.80
CA LYS A 161 -15.31 -2.42 12.59
C LYS A 161 -15.71 -3.78 11.99
N THR A 162 -15.50 -3.96 10.68
CA THR A 162 -15.80 -5.20 9.96
C THR A 162 -14.78 -6.32 10.18
N HIS A 163 -13.56 -6.02 10.67
CA HIS A 163 -12.51 -7.03 10.90
C HIS A 163 -12.63 -7.66 12.29
N THR A 164 -13.79 -8.27 12.56
CA THR A 164 -14.16 -8.76 13.91
C THR A 164 -13.20 -9.79 14.47
N LYS A 165 -12.64 -10.68 13.64
CA LYS A 165 -11.63 -11.68 14.05
C LYS A 165 -10.33 -11.00 14.52
N ALA A 166 -9.77 -10.12 13.71
CA ALA A 166 -8.59 -9.33 14.07
C ALA A 166 -8.80 -8.48 15.32
N ILE A 167 -9.98 -7.84 15.46
CA ILE A 167 -10.34 -7.08 16.66
C ILE A 167 -10.34 -7.97 17.90
N LYS A 168 -10.98 -9.14 17.82
CA LYS A 168 -11.02 -10.09 18.93
C LYS A 168 -9.61 -10.57 19.31
N ALA A 169 -8.80 -10.95 18.32
CA ALA A 169 -7.42 -11.37 18.55
C ALA A 169 -6.59 -10.28 19.25
N LEU A 170 -6.73 -9.01 18.82
CA LEU A 170 -6.06 -7.88 19.49
C LEU A 170 -6.57 -7.65 20.92
N GLN A 171 -7.88 -7.75 21.15
CA GLN A 171 -8.47 -7.56 22.48
C GLN A 171 -8.01 -8.63 23.47
N GLU A 172 -7.82 -9.87 23.04
CA GLU A 172 -7.36 -10.98 23.88
C GLU A 172 -5.93 -10.78 24.39
N VAL A 173 -5.08 -10.09 23.62
CA VAL A 173 -3.65 -9.95 23.94
C VAL A 173 -3.26 -8.54 24.40
N SER A 174 -4.14 -7.55 24.24
CA SER A 174 -3.89 -6.16 24.63
C SER A 174 -3.92 -5.98 26.14
N LYS A 175 -2.74 -5.89 26.74
CA LYS A 175 -2.57 -5.72 28.21
C LYS A 175 -2.22 -4.29 28.62
N ASN A 176 -1.75 -3.46 27.68
CA ASN A 176 -1.24 -2.15 27.98
C ASN A 176 -2.39 -1.11 28.04
N PRO A 177 -2.68 -0.48 29.19
CA PRO A 177 -3.79 0.45 29.32
C PRO A 177 -3.59 1.74 28.52
N LYS A 178 -2.37 2.03 28.06
CA LYS A 178 -2.06 3.17 27.19
C LYS A 178 -2.37 2.91 25.72
N ILE A 179 -2.72 1.67 25.36
CA ILE A 179 -3.07 1.27 23.99
C ILE A 179 -4.56 1.02 23.90
N ARG A 180 -5.21 1.61 22.90
CA ARG A 180 -6.64 1.39 22.61
C ARG A 180 -6.89 1.03 21.15
N LEU A 181 -8.00 0.34 20.90
CA LEU A 181 -8.50 0.13 19.55
C LEU A 181 -9.44 1.28 19.16
N GLN A 182 -9.22 1.87 17.98
CA GLN A 182 -10.18 2.77 17.34
C GLN A 182 -10.90 2.03 16.23
N LEU A 183 -12.20 1.80 16.41
CA LEU A 183 -13.03 1.19 15.37
C LEU A 183 -13.39 2.24 14.31
N LEU A 184 -13.02 1.97 13.07
CA LEU A 184 -13.27 2.82 11.91
C LEU A 184 -14.48 2.34 11.10
N GLU A 185 -15.11 3.27 10.40
CA GLU A 185 -16.12 2.95 9.40
C GLU A 185 -15.50 2.22 8.19
N ASN A 186 -16.26 1.30 7.59
CA ASN A 186 -15.80 0.55 6.42
C ASN A 186 -15.97 1.34 5.12
N ILE A 187 -15.21 2.43 4.98
CA ILE A 187 -15.28 3.36 3.86
C ILE A 187 -13.87 3.59 3.31
N TYR A 188 -13.71 3.62 1.99
CA TYR A 188 -12.48 4.14 1.39
C TYR A 188 -12.58 5.67 1.27
N PRO A 189 -11.59 6.46 1.73
CA PRO A 189 -10.21 6.12 2.06
C PRO A 189 -9.92 6.29 3.56
N MET A 190 -10.59 5.55 4.46
CA MET A 190 -10.38 5.73 5.91
C MET A 190 -8.95 5.44 6.37
N GLY A 191 -8.14 4.78 5.54
CA GLY A 191 -6.72 4.52 5.76
C GLY A 191 -5.80 5.68 5.35
N GLU A 192 -6.34 6.78 4.83
CA GLU A 192 -5.55 7.99 4.59
C GLU A 192 -5.15 8.63 5.92
N GLU A 193 -3.90 9.10 6.02
CA GLU A 193 -3.27 9.52 7.27
C GLU A 193 -4.06 10.62 8.02
N ARG A 194 -4.55 11.63 7.31
CA ARG A 194 -5.35 12.72 7.88
C ARG A 194 -6.77 12.27 8.21
N ALA A 195 -7.35 11.33 7.47
CA ALA A 195 -8.62 10.70 7.86
C ALA A 195 -8.47 9.92 9.16
N ILE A 196 -7.41 9.14 9.32
CA ILE A 196 -7.16 8.40 10.57
C ILE A 196 -7.02 9.35 11.75
N ILE A 197 -6.21 10.40 11.63
CA ILE A 197 -6.03 11.38 12.71
C ILE A 197 -7.37 12.04 13.07
N ARG A 198 -8.19 12.38 12.08
CA ARG A 198 -9.54 12.93 12.32
C ARG A 198 -10.43 11.96 13.08
N GLU A 199 -10.49 10.68 12.68
CA GLU A 199 -11.37 9.69 13.31
C GLU A 199 -10.83 9.17 14.65
N THR A 200 -9.54 9.33 14.94
CA THR A 200 -8.90 8.88 16.19
C THR A 200 -8.80 10.00 17.22
N LEU A 201 -8.42 11.21 16.81
CA LEU A 201 -8.10 12.35 17.68
C LEU A 201 -9.05 13.54 17.49
N GLY A 202 -10.00 13.48 16.56
CA GLY A 202 -10.92 14.59 16.28
C GLY A 202 -10.29 15.78 15.55
N LYS A 203 -9.01 15.69 15.16
CA LYS A 203 -8.26 16.78 14.51
C LYS A 203 -8.22 16.57 12.98
N LEU A 204 -8.83 17.47 12.20
CA LEU A 204 -8.65 17.50 10.75
C LEU A 204 -7.50 18.43 10.39
N LEU A 205 -6.38 17.84 9.98
CA LEU A 205 -5.20 18.56 9.52
C LEU A 205 -5.43 19.24 8.16
N SER A 206 -4.74 20.35 7.89
CA SER A 206 -4.67 20.97 6.57
C SER A 206 -3.96 20.06 5.56
N VAL A 207 -4.05 20.37 4.25
CA VAL A 207 -3.40 19.56 3.19
C VAL A 207 -1.87 19.64 3.20
N THR A 208 -1.30 20.62 3.91
CA THR A 208 0.14 20.84 4.04
C THR A 208 0.70 20.41 5.40
N ASP A 209 -0.17 20.19 6.38
CA ASP A 209 0.25 19.82 7.73
C ASP A 209 0.82 18.40 7.76
N LEU A 210 1.79 18.19 8.64
CA LEU A 210 2.30 16.87 8.99
C LEU A 210 1.53 16.32 10.20
N PRO A 211 1.48 14.98 10.39
CA PRO A 211 0.88 14.35 11.56
C PRO A 211 1.31 14.92 12.91
N LEU A 212 2.56 15.38 13.02
CA LEU A 212 3.08 16.01 14.24
C LEU A 212 2.26 17.24 14.67
N ALA A 213 1.61 17.96 13.75
CA ALA A 213 0.74 19.08 14.11
C ALA A 213 -0.52 18.65 14.89
N ALA A 214 -0.83 17.36 14.90
CA ALA A 214 -1.88 16.76 15.72
C ALA A 214 -1.33 15.99 16.94
N ASP A 215 -0.02 16.10 17.21
CA ASP A 215 0.70 15.31 18.22
C ASP A 215 0.65 13.80 17.91
N ALA A 216 0.74 13.46 16.62
CA ALA A 216 0.56 12.10 16.15
C ALA A 216 1.66 11.63 15.19
N ILE A 217 2.00 10.35 15.27
CA ILE A 217 2.79 9.62 14.27
C ILE A 217 1.95 8.44 13.79
N VAL A 218 1.74 8.32 12.48
CA VAL A 218 0.98 7.22 11.87
C VAL A 218 1.92 6.27 11.13
N ILE A 219 1.83 4.98 11.46
CA ILE A 219 2.59 3.90 10.82
C ILE A 219 1.65 2.78 10.37
N ASN A 220 2.00 2.09 9.29
CA ASN A 220 1.21 0.96 8.80
C ASN A 220 1.35 -0.26 9.71
N ALA A 221 0.33 -1.11 9.75
CA ALA A 221 0.30 -2.35 10.54
C ALA A 221 1.51 -3.26 10.31
N GLU A 222 1.87 -3.56 9.06
CA GLU A 222 3.05 -4.39 8.78
C GLU A 222 4.33 -3.67 9.18
N SER A 223 4.43 -2.34 8.99
CA SER A 223 5.60 -1.59 9.48
C SER A 223 5.82 -1.77 10.98
N ALA A 224 4.75 -1.85 11.79
CA ALA A 224 4.87 -2.14 13.22
C ALA A 224 5.38 -3.57 13.46
N CYS A 225 4.86 -4.56 12.76
CA CYS A 225 5.37 -5.94 12.86
C CYS A 225 6.87 -6.01 12.51
N ARG A 226 7.32 -5.32 11.45
CA ARG A 226 8.74 -5.29 11.07
C ARG A 226 9.61 -4.51 12.05
N ILE A 227 9.07 -3.51 12.76
CA ILE A 227 9.77 -2.85 13.87
C ILE A 227 10.05 -3.87 14.98
N ALA A 228 9.06 -4.69 15.37
CA ALA A 228 9.26 -5.74 16.37
C ALA A 228 10.33 -6.75 15.92
N GLU A 229 10.28 -7.23 14.67
CA GLU A 229 11.30 -8.14 14.11
C GLU A 229 12.72 -7.52 14.14
N ALA A 230 12.85 -6.24 13.78
CA ALA A 230 14.15 -5.58 13.75
C ALA A 230 14.73 -5.36 15.16
N VAL A 231 13.90 -5.05 16.15
CA VAL A 231 14.37 -4.71 17.50
C VAL A 231 14.56 -5.95 18.36
N ASP A 232 13.59 -6.87 18.38
CA ASP A 232 13.62 -8.03 19.26
C ASP A 232 14.38 -9.21 18.63
N GLU A 233 14.28 -9.39 17.30
CA GLU A 233 14.92 -10.51 16.59
C GLU A 233 16.17 -10.10 15.79
N LYS A 234 16.48 -8.80 15.72
CA LYS A 234 17.57 -8.27 14.88
C LYS A 234 17.45 -8.65 13.41
N LYS A 235 16.21 -8.76 12.92
CA LYS A 235 15.93 -9.14 11.53
C LYS A 235 15.92 -7.93 10.60
N PRO A 236 16.72 -7.89 9.52
CA PRO A 236 16.60 -6.85 8.50
C PRO A 236 15.27 -6.97 7.73
N LEU A 237 14.82 -5.90 7.07
CA LEU A 237 13.64 -5.96 6.21
C LEU A 237 13.96 -6.72 4.91
N ILE A 238 13.69 -8.03 4.95
CA ILE A 238 13.97 -8.97 3.85
C ILE A 238 12.72 -9.65 3.31
N ASP A 239 11.59 -9.57 4.03
CA ASP A 239 10.32 -10.19 3.64
C ASP A 239 9.18 -9.18 3.61
N LYS A 240 8.16 -9.48 2.80
CA LYS A 240 6.97 -8.66 2.61
C LYS A 240 5.71 -9.51 2.64
N ASP A 241 4.70 -9.04 3.35
CA ASP A 241 3.36 -9.62 3.32
C ASP A 241 2.58 -9.02 2.14
N MET A 242 1.82 -9.84 1.42
CA MET A 242 1.01 -9.32 0.31
C MET A 242 -0.19 -10.20 -0.03
N THR A 243 -1.12 -9.60 -0.76
CA THR A 243 -2.29 -10.29 -1.30
C THR A 243 -2.15 -10.48 -2.81
N VAL A 244 -2.32 -11.71 -3.28
CA VAL A 244 -2.39 -12.03 -4.71
C VAL A 244 -3.84 -12.36 -5.06
N GLY A 245 -4.38 -11.78 -6.14
CA GLY A 245 -5.76 -12.07 -6.52
C GLY A 245 -6.10 -11.78 -7.98
N GLY A 246 -7.36 -12.05 -8.32
CA GLY A 246 -7.94 -11.80 -9.65
C GLY A 246 -7.96 -13.03 -10.54
N LYS A 247 -7.65 -12.84 -11.83
CA LYS A 247 -7.70 -13.87 -12.89
C LYS A 247 -6.57 -14.89 -12.77
N ILE A 248 -6.79 -15.90 -11.95
CA ILE A 248 -5.85 -16.98 -11.65
C ILE A 248 -6.41 -18.31 -12.22
N LYS A 249 -5.53 -19.16 -12.76
CA LYS A 249 -5.84 -20.48 -13.35
C LYS A 249 -6.50 -21.39 -12.32
N GLY A 250 -7.45 -22.20 -12.80
CA GLY A 250 -7.96 -23.37 -12.08
C GLY A 250 -8.94 -23.13 -10.92
N ASN A 251 -9.50 -21.93 -10.73
CA ASN A 251 -10.25 -21.65 -9.50
C ASN A 251 -11.77 -21.55 -9.65
N ALA A 252 -12.45 -22.38 -8.83
CA ALA A 252 -13.78 -22.12 -8.32
C ALA A 252 -13.80 -20.80 -7.52
N ALA A 253 -14.99 -20.29 -7.17
CA ALA A 253 -15.18 -18.96 -6.60
C ALA A 253 -14.42 -18.67 -5.27
N ASP A 254 -13.82 -19.68 -4.63
CA ASP A 254 -13.23 -19.62 -3.29
C ASP A 254 -11.72 -19.27 -3.25
N LYS A 255 -11.01 -19.22 -4.38
CA LYS A 255 -9.55 -19.00 -4.42
C LYS A 255 -9.07 -17.77 -5.21
N LEU A 256 -9.97 -16.83 -5.47
CA LEU A 256 -9.69 -15.60 -6.24
C LEU A 256 -8.81 -14.59 -5.49
N ILE A 257 -8.63 -14.75 -4.19
CA ILE A 257 -7.81 -13.89 -3.33
C ILE A 257 -7.05 -14.79 -2.36
N GLN A 258 -5.74 -14.65 -2.34
CA GLN A 258 -4.84 -15.43 -1.49
C GLN A 258 -3.84 -14.50 -0.81
N VAL A 259 -3.53 -14.78 0.46
CA VAL A 259 -2.54 -14.02 1.23
C VAL A 259 -1.26 -14.84 1.32
N PHE A 260 -0.15 -14.20 0.99
CA PHE A 260 1.19 -14.74 1.17
C PHE A 260 1.90 -13.88 2.21
N LEU A 261 2.34 -14.54 3.29
CA LEU A 261 3.08 -13.90 4.37
C LEU A 261 4.57 -14.23 4.23
N ASP A 262 5.40 -13.26 4.61
CA ASP A 262 6.86 -13.38 4.60
C ASP A 262 7.44 -13.79 3.23
N VAL A 263 6.95 -13.14 2.16
CA VAL A 263 7.49 -13.32 0.80
C VAL A 263 8.86 -12.64 0.70
N PRO A 264 9.92 -13.34 0.25
CA PRO A 264 11.22 -12.72 0.06
C PRO A 264 11.18 -11.54 -0.93
N LEU A 265 11.81 -10.42 -0.56
CA LEU A 265 11.93 -9.27 -1.47
C LEU A 265 12.75 -9.65 -2.72
N GLY A 266 12.35 -9.15 -3.88
CA GLY A 266 12.96 -9.48 -5.17
C GLY A 266 12.37 -10.70 -5.86
N THR A 267 11.41 -11.40 -5.24
CA THR A 267 10.62 -12.44 -5.93
C THR A 267 9.90 -11.82 -7.13
N LYS A 268 9.91 -12.50 -8.27
CA LYS A 268 9.21 -12.05 -9.48
C LYS A 268 7.69 -12.12 -9.32
N VAL A 269 6.99 -11.18 -9.95
CA VAL A 269 5.52 -11.17 -10.00
C VAL A 269 4.97 -12.48 -10.58
N ALA A 270 5.59 -13.01 -11.65
CA ALA A 270 5.22 -14.28 -12.27
C ALA A 270 5.23 -15.44 -11.27
N THR A 271 6.31 -15.57 -10.50
CA THR A 271 6.49 -16.62 -9.50
C THR A 271 5.40 -16.60 -8.43
N LEU A 272 4.93 -15.41 -8.03
CA LEU A 272 3.83 -15.33 -7.06
C LEU A 272 2.48 -15.70 -7.66
N PHE A 273 2.22 -15.33 -8.91
CA PHE A 273 1.02 -15.82 -9.59
C PHE A 273 1.05 -17.34 -9.78
N GLU A 274 2.20 -17.92 -10.13
CA GLU A 274 2.39 -19.37 -10.19
C GLU A 274 2.10 -20.04 -8.84
N LYS A 275 2.65 -19.51 -7.74
CA LYS A 275 2.34 -19.99 -6.38
C LYS A 275 0.86 -19.89 -6.02
N ALA A 276 0.15 -18.90 -6.57
CA ALA A 276 -1.29 -18.74 -6.37
C ALA A 276 -2.15 -19.65 -7.28
N GLY A 277 -1.55 -20.38 -8.24
CA GLY A 277 -2.24 -21.27 -9.17
C GLY A 277 -1.98 -20.98 -10.65
N GLY A 278 -1.22 -19.93 -10.97
CA GLY A 278 -0.88 -19.45 -12.31
C GLY A 278 -1.81 -18.35 -12.81
N LEU A 279 -1.37 -17.54 -13.76
CA LEU A 279 -2.23 -16.56 -14.44
C LEU A 279 -3.25 -17.27 -15.34
N ALA A 280 -4.50 -16.79 -15.37
CA ALA A 280 -5.49 -17.22 -16.35
C ALA A 280 -5.00 -17.03 -17.79
N ASP A 281 -5.52 -17.82 -18.74
CA ASP A 281 -5.13 -17.69 -20.15
C ASP A 281 -5.51 -16.32 -20.73
N THR A 282 -6.53 -15.67 -20.15
CA THR A 282 -6.93 -14.30 -20.48
C THR A 282 -7.08 -13.45 -19.22
N TYR A 283 -6.45 -12.27 -19.25
CA TYR A 283 -6.56 -11.23 -18.22
C TYR A 283 -6.30 -9.86 -18.89
N GLY A 284 -6.79 -8.78 -18.27
CA GLY A 284 -6.68 -7.44 -18.84
C GLY A 284 -5.32 -6.78 -18.61
N GLU A 285 -4.84 -6.79 -17.37
CA GLU A 285 -3.54 -6.24 -16.98
C GLU A 285 -3.10 -6.84 -15.64
N LEU A 286 -1.81 -6.68 -15.31
CA LEU A 286 -1.30 -6.92 -13.96
C LEU A 286 -1.18 -5.59 -13.21
N ILE A 287 -1.62 -5.58 -11.96
CA ILE A 287 -1.56 -4.42 -11.07
C ILE A 287 -0.65 -4.78 -9.89
N MET A 288 0.36 -3.95 -9.62
CA MET A 288 1.13 -3.97 -8.39
C MET A 288 0.58 -2.92 -7.41
N GLY A 289 0.11 -3.39 -6.26
CA GLY A 289 -0.65 -2.61 -5.27
C GLY A 289 -2.14 -2.95 -5.27
N GLY A 290 -2.96 -2.06 -4.73
CA GLY A 290 -4.41 -2.22 -4.68
C GLY A 290 -5.16 -1.58 -5.85
N PRO A 291 -6.48 -1.81 -5.97
CA PRO A 291 -7.30 -1.28 -7.06
C PRO A 291 -7.31 0.25 -7.18
N PHE A 292 -7.12 1.01 -6.10
CA PHE A 292 -7.15 2.48 -6.14
C PHE A 292 -5.81 3.10 -6.46
N THR A 293 -4.74 2.70 -5.76
CA THR A 293 -3.42 3.33 -5.89
C THR A 293 -2.37 2.47 -6.59
N GLY A 294 -2.73 1.24 -6.98
CA GLY A 294 -1.83 0.33 -7.68
C GLY A 294 -1.48 0.80 -9.09
N LYS A 295 -0.34 0.31 -9.58
CA LYS A 295 0.19 0.65 -10.90
C LYS A 295 0.21 -0.57 -11.80
N ARG A 296 0.05 -0.36 -13.11
CA ARG A 296 0.28 -1.42 -14.09
C ARG A 296 1.70 -1.94 -13.95
N THR A 297 1.86 -3.26 -14.02
CA THR A 297 3.16 -3.93 -13.90
C THR A 297 3.27 -5.07 -14.92
N THR A 298 4.42 -5.74 -14.93
CA THR A 298 4.70 -6.89 -15.78
C THR A 298 4.99 -8.13 -14.93
N ALA A 299 5.00 -9.30 -15.56
CA ALA A 299 5.29 -10.56 -14.88
C ALA A 299 6.75 -10.65 -14.39
N ASP A 300 7.67 -9.95 -15.07
CA ASP A 300 9.10 -9.93 -14.72
C ASP A 300 9.46 -8.97 -13.59
N ALA A 301 8.57 -8.03 -13.24
CA ALA A 301 8.84 -7.05 -12.21
C ALA A 301 9.10 -7.72 -10.84
N PRO A 302 10.00 -7.15 -10.01
CA PRO A 302 10.24 -7.67 -8.68
C PRO A 302 9.23 -7.16 -7.65
N VAL A 303 8.96 -7.99 -6.65
CA VAL A 303 8.39 -7.56 -5.38
C VAL A 303 9.40 -6.67 -4.66
N VAL A 304 8.96 -5.48 -4.26
CA VAL A 304 9.75 -4.52 -3.49
C VAL A 304 9.08 -4.20 -2.15
N LYS A 305 9.75 -3.43 -1.29
CA LYS A 305 9.24 -3.08 0.05
C LYS A 305 7.83 -2.51 0.07
N THR A 306 7.42 -1.81 -0.98
CA THR A 306 6.11 -1.15 -1.08
C THR A 306 5.05 -2.01 -1.78
N THR A 307 5.37 -3.24 -2.16
CA THR A 307 4.43 -4.16 -2.83
C THR A 307 3.47 -4.77 -1.82
N GLY A 308 2.26 -4.21 -1.71
CA GLY A 308 1.19 -4.73 -0.83
C GLY A 308 0.24 -5.73 -1.51
N GLY A 309 0.24 -5.80 -2.83
CA GLY A 309 -0.61 -6.75 -3.55
C GLY A 309 -0.25 -6.91 -5.02
N LEU A 310 -0.73 -8.00 -5.62
CA LEU A 310 -0.63 -8.31 -7.04
C LEU A 310 -1.99 -8.75 -7.55
N ILE A 311 -2.52 -8.08 -8.57
CA ILE A 311 -3.86 -8.35 -9.08
C ILE A 311 -3.81 -8.58 -10.58
N ALA A 312 -4.28 -9.73 -11.04
CA ALA A 312 -4.57 -9.97 -12.45
C ALA A 312 -6.00 -9.50 -12.74
N ALA A 313 -6.15 -8.35 -13.37
CA ALA A 313 -7.46 -7.72 -13.59
C ALA A 313 -8.26 -8.41 -14.71
N GLU A 314 -9.58 -8.23 -14.70
CA GLU A 314 -10.48 -8.67 -15.77
C GLU A 314 -10.17 -7.93 -17.07
N CYS A 315 -10.44 -8.57 -18.21
CA CYS A 315 -10.34 -7.92 -19.52
C CYS A 315 -11.24 -6.67 -19.59
N PHE A 316 -10.75 -5.64 -20.27
CA PHE A 316 -11.48 -4.40 -20.43
C PHE A 316 -12.60 -4.58 -21.47
N PRO A 317 -13.86 -4.25 -21.15
CA PRO A 317 -14.90 -4.20 -22.16
C PRO A 317 -14.67 -2.99 -23.08
N LYS A 318 -15.22 -3.04 -24.30
CA LYS A 318 -15.28 -1.86 -25.17
C LYS A 318 -16.07 -0.76 -24.46
N GLY A 319 -15.41 0.37 -24.24
CA GLY A 319 -15.99 1.57 -23.64
C GLY A 319 -16.79 2.42 -24.64
N PRO A 320 -17.29 3.58 -24.21
CA PRO A 320 -17.83 4.59 -25.12
C PRO A 320 -16.73 5.12 -26.05
N GLU A 321 -17.11 5.79 -27.13
CA GLU A 321 -16.13 6.46 -28.00
C GLU A 321 -15.46 7.63 -27.28
N LYS A 322 -16.23 8.41 -26.50
CA LYS A 322 -15.76 9.62 -25.80
C LYS A 322 -16.02 9.52 -24.30
N ILE A 323 -14.97 9.67 -23.49
CA ILE A 323 -15.05 9.53 -22.04
C ILE A 323 -14.48 10.76 -21.32
N GLY A 324 -15.16 11.16 -20.24
CA GLY A 324 -14.67 12.18 -19.32
C GLY A 324 -14.00 11.56 -18.10
N LEU A 325 -12.91 12.15 -17.61
CA LEU A 325 -12.18 11.67 -16.44
C LEU A 325 -12.47 12.56 -15.23
N LEU A 326 -12.90 11.97 -14.11
CA LEU A 326 -12.97 12.66 -12.82
C LEU A 326 -11.86 12.12 -11.90
N VAL A 327 -10.76 12.86 -11.83
CA VAL A 327 -9.57 12.54 -11.04
C VAL A 327 -9.79 12.90 -9.58
N CYS A 328 -9.36 12.03 -8.67
CA CYS A 328 -9.49 12.25 -7.22
C CYS A 328 -8.12 12.21 -6.55
N ALA A 329 -7.92 13.08 -5.57
CA ALA A 329 -6.73 13.06 -4.72
C ALA A 329 -6.59 11.79 -3.87
N CYS A 330 -7.70 11.07 -3.63
CA CYS A 330 -7.72 9.90 -2.77
C CYS A 330 -7.51 8.57 -3.52
N GLY A 331 -7.42 8.55 -4.85
CA GLY A 331 -7.45 7.31 -5.61
C GLY A 331 -6.58 7.40 -6.86
N ALA A 332 -7.10 6.93 -7.99
CA ALA A 332 -6.34 6.90 -9.24
C ALA A 332 -6.00 8.32 -9.71
N ASN A 333 -4.70 8.53 -9.97
CA ASN A 333 -4.18 9.79 -10.49
C ASN A 333 -4.53 9.96 -11.98
N LYS A 334 -4.21 11.13 -12.54
CA LYS A 334 -4.51 11.46 -13.95
C LYS A 334 -3.94 10.43 -14.93
N GLU A 335 -2.68 10.06 -14.77
CA GLU A 335 -1.97 9.10 -15.64
C GLU A 335 -2.68 7.74 -15.66
N ARG A 336 -3.00 7.20 -14.48
CA ARG A 336 -3.72 5.93 -14.35
C ARG A 336 -5.10 6.00 -15.00
N MET A 337 -5.81 7.10 -14.83
CA MET A 337 -7.13 7.30 -15.42
C MET A 337 -7.07 7.34 -16.96
N GLN A 338 -6.01 7.92 -17.53
CA GLN A 338 -5.78 7.94 -18.97
C GLN A 338 -5.44 6.54 -19.50
N GLN A 339 -4.57 5.79 -18.83
CA GLN A 339 -4.26 4.39 -19.19
C GLN A 339 -5.50 3.49 -19.22
N LEU A 340 -6.42 3.71 -18.27
CA LEU A 340 -7.68 2.97 -18.22
C LEU A 340 -8.65 3.37 -19.35
N ALA A 341 -8.73 4.66 -19.69
CA ALA A 341 -9.52 5.12 -20.84
C ALA A 341 -8.99 4.52 -22.16
N GLU A 342 -7.66 4.48 -22.33
CA GLU A 342 -7.01 3.84 -23.47
C GLU A 342 -7.34 2.34 -23.53
N SER A 343 -7.31 1.65 -22.37
CA SER A 343 -7.64 0.22 -22.28
C SER A 343 -9.12 -0.07 -22.59
N LEU A 344 -10.00 0.91 -22.41
CA LEU A 344 -11.41 0.85 -22.81
C LEU A 344 -11.61 1.19 -24.30
N GLY A 345 -10.59 1.67 -25.00
CA GLY A 345 -10.68 2.16 -26.38
C GLY A 345 -11.44 3.49 -26.50
N SER A 346 -11.39 4.32 -25.45
CA SER A 346 -12.12 5.59 -25.38
C SER A 346 -11.21 6.81 -25.56
N GLU A 347 -11.64 7.78 -26.36
CA GLU A 347 -11.03 9.11 -26.46
C GLU A 347 -11.34 9.93 -25.20
N VAL A 348 -10.31 10.51 -24.59
CA VAL A 348 -10.49 11.39 -23.42
C VAL A 348 -10.85 12.80 -23.90
N VAL A 349 -12.09 13.22 -23.66
CA VAL A 349 -12.60 14.52 -24.12
C VAL A 349 -12.60 15.61 -23.04
N GLY A 350 -12.40 15.23 -21.78
CA GLY A 350 -12.34 16.18 -20.66
C GLY A 350 -11.76 15.55 -19.41
N ILE A 351 -11.05 16.34 -18.61
CA ILE A 351 -10.46 15.92 -17.35
C ILE A 351 -10.79 16.96 -16.29
N GLU A 352 -11.49 16.52 -15.25
CA GLU A 352 -11.82 17.34 -14.09
C GLU A 352 -11.20 16.74 -12.84
N CYS A 353 -10.82 17.62 -11.90
CA CYS A 353 -10.44 17.21 -10.56
C CYS A 353 -11.63 17.29 -9.60
N CYS A 354 -11.69 16.36 -8.66
CA CYS A 354 -12.61 16.38 -7.52
C CYS A 354 -12.61 17.76 -6.86
N LYS A 355 -13.79 18.26 -6.46
CA LYS A 355 -13.95 19.58 -5.81
C LYS A 355 -13.02 19.81 -4.59
N GLN A 356 -12.65 18.75 -3.88
CA GLN A 356 -11.75 18.80 -2.72
C GLN A 356 -10.28 18.55 -3.02
N ALA A 357 -9.94 18.23 -4.27
CA ALA A 357 -8.56 18.01 -4.64
C ALA A 357 -7.83 19.37 -4.72
N LYS A 358 -6.76 19.50 -3.94
CA LYS A 358 -5.83 20.63 -3.95
C LYS A 358 -4.48 20.16 -4.41
N GLU A 359 -3.82 20.97 -5.21
CA GLU A 359 -2.46 20.69 -5.63
C GLU A 359 -1.47 21.13 -4.55
N VAL A 360 -0.62 20.20 -4.12
CA VAL A 360 0.43 20.41 -3.13
C VAL A 360 1.70 19.76 -3.65
N LYS A 361 2.71 20.57 -4.02
CA LYS A 361 4.00 20.10 -4.54
C LYS A 361 3.83 19.08 -5.69
N GLY A 362 3.00 19.43 -6.67
CA GLY A 362 2.73 18.59 -7.85
C GLY A 362 1.87 17.34 -7.60
N ASN A 363 1.35 17.15 -6.38
CA ASN A 363 0.49 16.02 -6.03
C ASN A 363 -0.89 16.52 -5.56
N LEU A 364 -1.94 15.76 -5.87
CA LEU A 364 -3.28 16.07 -5.38
C LEU A 364 -3.46 15.59 -3.93
N LYS A 365 -3.96 16.46 -3.06
CA LYS A 365 -4.35 16.18 -1.67
C LYS A 365 -5.81 16.55 -1.48
N CYS A 366 -6.56 15.69 -0.78
CA CYS A 366 -7.98 15.93 -0.52
C CYS A 366 -8.16 16.78 0.73
N GLU A 367 -8.97 17.83 0.71
CA GLU A 367 -9.25 18.65 1.90
C GLU A 367 -9.86 17.84 3.05
N ASN A 368 -10.86 16.99 2.79
CA ASN A 368 -11.51 16.16 3.78
C ASN A 368 -11.68 14.71 3.26
N PRO A 369 -10.64 13.87 3.39
CA PRO A 369 -10.65 12.53 2.83
C PRO A 369 -11.82 11.69 3.36
N GLY A 370 -12.63 11.16 2.44
CA GLY A 370 -13.80 10.33 2.74
C GLY A 370 -15.10 11.08 3.06
N LYS A 371 -15.13 12.42 3.04
CA LYS A 371 -16.35 13.23 3.25
C LYS A 371 -16.51 14.26 2.13
N CYS A 372 -17.39 14.02 1.15
CA CYS A 372 -17.41 14.72 -0.14
C CYS A 372 -18.60 15.69 -0.35
N PRO A 373 -18.35 16.96 -0.78
CA PRO A 373 -19.38 18.01 -0.89
C PRO A 373 -20.20 17.99 -2.20
N GLY A 374 -20.21 16.87 -2.93
CA GLY A 374 -20.88 16.75 -4.24
C GLY A 374 -20.00 17.07 -5.47
N GLN A 375 -20.27 16.40 -6.60
CA GLN A 375 -19.48 16.52 -7.85
C GLN A 375 -20.30 16.96 -9.07
N VAL A 376 -21.54 17.45 -8.89
CA VAL A 376 -22.47 17.76 -9.99
C VAL A 376 -21.86 18.70 -11.03
N GLN A 377 -21.25 19.81 -10.59
CA GLN A 377 -20.63 20.79 -11.49
C GLN A 377 -19.52 20.18 -12.35
N LYS A 378 -18.71 19.28 -11.76
CA LYS A 378 -17.61 18.59 -12.46
C LYS A 378 -18.15 17.60 -13.49
N VAL A 379 -19.17 16.83 -13.14
CA VAL A 379 -19.83 15.91 -14.07
C VAL A 379 -20.51 16.66 -15.22
N MET A 380 -21.16 17.80 -14.95
CA MET A 380 -21.76 18.64 -16.00
C MET A 380 -20.71 19.23 -16.94
N ALA A 381 -19.54 19.63 -16.43
CA ALA A 381 -18.43 20.10 -17.26
C ALA A 381 -17.93 19.01 -18.22
N LEU A 382 -17.76 17.79 -17.73
CA LEU A 382 -17.40 16.64 -18.58
C LEU A 382 -18.46 16.35 -19.65
N LYS A 383 -19.75 16.43 -19.29
CA LYS A 383 -20.85 16.30 -20.27
C LYS A 383 -20.77 17.36 -21.36
N LYS A 384 -20.54 18.62 -20.97
CA LYS A 384 -20.42 19.76 -21.90
C LYS A 384 -19.21 19.61 -22.83
N ALA A 385 -18.15 18.95 -22.37
CA ALA A 385 -16.98 18.60 -23.18
C ALA A 385 -17.25 17.44 -24.17
N GLY A 386 -18.47 16.88 -24.21
CA GLY A 386 -18.85 15.83 -25.14
C GLY A 386 -18.65 14.41 -24.63
N ALA A 387 -18.44 14.23 -23.31
CA ALA A 387 -18.32 12.91 -22.73
C ALA A 387 -19.64 12.12 -22.88
N GLN A 388 -19.54 10.88 -23.37
CA GLN A 388 -20.66 9.94 -23.45
C GLN A 388 -20.78 9.12 -22.15
N ALA A 389 -19.68 8.97 -21.41
CA ALA A 389 -19.65 8.38 -20.07
C ALA A 389 -18.58 9.07 -19.20
N VAL A 390 -18.57 8.75 -17.90
CA VAL A 390 -17.55 9.26 -16.97
C VAL A 390 -16.80 8.11 -16.32
N LEU A 391 -15.47 8.15 -16.39
CA LEU A 391 -14.57 7.31 -15.61
C LEU A 391 -14.18 8.05 -14.34
N ILE A 392 -14.43 7.44 -13.18
CA ILE A 392 -14.12 8.00 -11.86
C ILE A 392 -13.03 7.19 -11.16
N GLY A 393 -12.08 7.89 -10.54
CA GLY A 393 -11.04 7.31 -9.69
C GLY A 393 -11.23 7.68 -8.22
N ASN A 394 -12.47 7.93 -7.81
CA ASN A 394 -12.80 8.67 -6.62
C ASN A 394 -13.12 7.78 -5.41
N CYS A 395 -12.99 8.34 -4.20
CA CYS A 395 -13.28 7.57 -3.00
C CYS A 395 -14.77 7.19 -2.88
N THR A 396 -15.10 6.24 -1.99
CA THR A 396 -16.44 5.67 -1.86
C THR A 396 -17.55 6.72 -1.71
N ASP A 397 -17.33 7.72 -0.87
CA ASP A 397 -18.31 8.80 -0.67
C ASP A 397 -18.42 9.72 -1.89
N CYS A 398 -17.30 9.97 -2.57
CA CYS A 398 -17.32 10.70 -3.84
C CYS A 398 -18.06 9.90 -4.94
N SER A 399 -17.90 8.57 -4.98
CA SER A 399 -18.65 7.72 -5.92
C SER A 399 -20.16 7.84 -5.69
N ASN A 400 -20.63 7.91 -4.45
CA ASN A 400 -22.04 8.18 -4.12
C ASN A 400 -22.52 9.49 -4.77
N THR A 401 -21.74 10.56 -4.64
CA THR A 401 -22.10 11.88 -5.17
C THR A 401 -22.13 11.93 -6.70
N VAL A 402 -21.28 11.14 -7.37
CA VAL A 402 -21.32 11.01 -8.84
C VAL A 402 -22.54 10.18 -9.25
N MET A 403 -22.79 9.07 -8.57
CA MET A 403 -23.93 8.20 -8.84
C MET A 403 -25.29 8.83 -8.52
N SER A 404 -25.33 9.94 -7.78
CA SER A 404 -26.55 10.72 -7.60
C SER A 404 -26.84 11.68 -8.75
N CYS A 405 -25.87 12.02 -9.61
CA CYS A 405 -26.08 12.99 -10.69
C CYS A 405 -25.78 12.47 -12.10
N ALA A 406 -24.71 11.70 -12.32
CA ALA A 406 -24.32 11.23 -13.65
C ALA A 406 -25.44 10.43 -14.37
N PRO A 407 -26.13 9.47 -13.71
CA PRO A 407 -27.24 8.77 -14.36
C PRO A 407 -28.41 9.67 -14.76
N GLN A 408 -28.73 10.70 -13.96
CA GLN A 408 -29.77 11.68 -14.28
C GLN A 408 -29.39 12.54 -15.49
N LEU A 409 -28.09 12.70 -15.73
CA LEU A 409 -27.53 13.37 -16.89
C LEU A 409 -27.34 12.44 -18.09
N GLY A 410 -27.79 11.17 -18.02
CA GLY A 410 -27.62 10.19 -19.10
C GLY A 410 -26.18 9.73 -19.31
N LEU A 411 -25.32 9.86 -18.30
CA LEU A 411 -23.92 9.45 -18.36
C LEU A 411 -23.72 8.13 -17.59
N PRO A 412 -23.36 7.03 -18.25
CA PRO A 412 -22.87 5.83 -17.59
C PRO A 412 -21.61 6.14 -16.78
N VAL A 413 -21.40 5.36 -15.72
CA VAL A 413 -20.27 5.54 -14.80
C VAL A 413 -19.40 4.29 -14.78
N TYR A 414 -18.14 4.49 -15.13
CA TYR A 414 -17.03 3.54 -15.00
C TYR A 414 -16.19 3.92 -13.79
N HIS A 415 -15.57 2.94 -13.13
CA HIS A 415 -14.71 3.19 -11.98
C HIS A 415 -13.33 2.59 -12.21
N SER A 416 -12.28 3.25 -11.72
CA SER A 416 -10.88 2.82 -11.92
C SER A 416 -10.55 1.44 -11.33
N THR A 417 -11.41 0.94 -10.45
CA THR A 417 -11.27 -0.34 -9.76
C THR A 417 -12.07 -1.46 -10.42
N ASP A 418 -12.86 -1.17 -11.48
CA ASP A 418 -13.86 -2.11 -12.00
C ASP A 418 -13.24 -3.41 -12.48
N SER A 419 -12.16 -3.35 -13.27
CA SER A 419 -11.50 -4.55 -13.82
C SER A 419 -10.94 -5.44 -12.71
N ALA A 420 -10.30 -4.84 -11.70
CA ALA A 420 -9.79 -5.56 -10.53
C ALA A 420 -10.92 -6.22 -9.70
N LEU A 421 -12.01 -5.48 -9.42
CA LEU A 421 -13.12 -6.01 -8.62
C LEU A 421 -13.91 -7.10 -9.36
N ARG A 422 -14.10 -6.97 -10.68
CA ARG A 422 -14.71 -8.03 -11.50
C ARG A 422 -13.89 -9.31 -11.47
N ALA A 423 -12.56 -9.20 -11.50
CA ALA A 423 -11.67 -10.35 -11.47
C ALA A 423 -11.85 -11.24 -10.23
N VAL A 424 -12.37 -10.68 -9.13
CA VAL A 424 -12.62 -11.40 -7.87
C VAL A 424 -14.11 -11.51 -7.52
N ASN A 425 -15.00 -11.23 -8.48
CA ASN A 425 -16.46 -11.23 -8.29
C ASN A 425 -16.96 -10.30 -7.17
N TYR A 426 -16.23 -9.21 -6.90
CA TYR A 426 -16.62 -8.23 -5.90
C TYR A 426 -17.66 -7.25 -6.44
N LYS A 427 -18.50 -6.74 -5.55
CA LYS A 427 -19.46 -5.69 -5.88
C LYS A 427 -18.71 -4.43 -6.33
N LEU A 428 -19.10 -3.91 -7.48
CA LEU A 428 -18.52 -2.69 -8.03
C LEU A 428 -18.83 -1.47 -7.14
N ILE A 429 -17.84 -0.58 -7.04
CA ILE A 429 -17.97 0.67 -6.30
C ILE A 429 -18.83 1.63 -7.13
N ARG A 430 -20.06 1.83 -6.69
CA ARG A 430 -21.05 2.73 -7.30
C ARG A 430 -21.80 3.51 -6.24
N LYS A 431 -22.66 2.81 -5.49
CA LYS A 431 -23.42 3.35 -4.36
C LYS A 431 -23.09 2.57 -3.08
N PHE A 432 -22.63 3.28 -2.08
CA PHE A 432 -22.41 2.83 -0.72
C PHE A 432 -23.51 3.40 0.18
N LYS A 433 -24.34 2.53 0.75
CA LYS A 433 -25.26 2.92 1.83
C LYS A 433 -24.47 2.89 3.14
N LYS A 434 -24.45 3.99 3.89
CA LYS A 434 -24.05 3.94 5.31
C LYS A 434 -24.96 2.90 5.98
N ARG A 435 -24.39 1.77 6.39
CA ARG A 435 -25.06 0.77 7.21
C ARG A 435 -24.73 1.04 8.67
#